data_AF-A0A1H2NXE0-F1
#
_entry.id   AF-A0A1H2NXE0-F1
#
_cell.length_a   1.000
_cell.length_b   1.000
_cell.length_c   1.000
_cell.angle_alpha   90.00
_cell.angle_beta   90.00
_cell.angle_gamma   90.00
#
_symmetry.space_group_name_H-M   'P 1'
#
loop_
_entity.id
_entity.type
_entity.pdbx_description
1 polymer ?
#
loop_
_entity_poly.entity_id
_entity_poly.type
_entity_poly.pdbx_seq_one_letter_code
_entity_poly.pdbx_strand_id
1 'polypeptide(L)'
;MSVFHRRVEIIATRASDAGEVRAALEDDFHHFRVWVRHRAGEVSAIGGEALRHPYSLCPQACDQLQQLLGMKLDRVAHSVTRQTDASHQCTHLLDLAGLAIAAATRDTHHRRYDIAVGQRIDQRTRATLRRDHDELLSWAVKGTVLEGPSPYTGINLREGMARWALSTLSEEMAEAALLLRRCTLISMGRAYNLDEQVHAVNSGLCYSQQSERAEQALRMKGSTLDFSDDPSQLCAKDQQWLWQRL
;
A
#
# COMPACT_ATOMS: atom_id res chain seq x y z
N MET A 1 -1.57 6.07 23.75
CA MET A 1 -1.20 4.66 23.44
C MET A 1 -0.68 4.65 22.02
N SER A 2 0.40 3.92 21.75
CA SER A 2 1.06 3.98 20.44
C SER A 2 0.23 3.27 19.36
N VAL A 3 -0.04 3.92 18.22
CA VAL A 3 -0.87 3.35 17.14
C VAL A 3 -0.20 3.64 15.79
N PHE A 4 0.00 2.59 14.99
CA PHE A 4 0.41 2.76 13.60
C PHE A 4 -0.79 3.20 12.78
N HIS A 5 -0.61 4.25 11.97
CA HIS A 5 -1.63 4.71 11.03
C HIS A 5 -1.12 4.65 9.60
N ARG A 6 -1.99 4.25 8.67
CA ARG A 6 -1.79 4.44 7.24
C ARG A 6 -3.03 5.05 6.62
N ARG A 7 -2.83 6.01 5.73
CA ARG A 7 -3.87 6.48 4.81
C ARG A 7 -3.52 6.11 3.37
N VAL A 8 -4.54 5.72 2.61
CA VAL A 8 -4.50 5.69 1.15
C VAL A 8 -5.66 6.54 0.64
N GLU A 9 -5.39 7.49 -0.24
CA GLU A 9 -6.41 8.28 -0.92
C GLU A 9 -6.25 8.15 -2.43
N ILE A 10 -7.37 8.05 -3.15
CA ILE A 10 -7.43 7.81 -4.58
C ILE A 10 -8.49 8.74 -5.18
N ILE A 11 -8.09 9.52 -6.18
CA ILE A 11 -8.98 10.39 -6.95
C ILE A 11 -8.92 9.98 -8.41
N ALA A 12 -10.07 9.62 -8.99
CA ALA A 12 -10.20 9.30 -10.40
C ALA A 12 -10.95 10.41 -11.13
N THR A 13 -10.28 10.98 -12.13
CA THR A 13 -10.87 11.94 -13.07
C THR A 13 -11.04 11.26 -14.43
N ARG A 14 -12.23 11.38 -15.02
CA ARG A 14 -12.56 10.68 -16.27
C ARG A 14 -13.15 11.63 -17.29
N ALA A 15 -12.78 11.43 -18.54
CA ALA A 15 -13.36 12.05 -19.72
C ALA A 15 -13.59 10.96 -20.79
N SER A 16 -14.84 10.49 -20.91
CA SER A 16 -15.23 9.43 -21.86
C SER A 16 -14.46 8.11 -21.67
N ASP A 17 -13.61 7.73 -22.63
CA ASP A 17 -12.81 6.50 -22.66
C ASP A 17 -11.40 6.70 -22.07
N ALA A 18 -11.06 7.93 -21.68
CA ALA A 18 -9.78 8.28 -21.06
C ALA A 18 -9.96 8.86 -19.65
N GLY A 19 -8.90 8.82 -18.86
CA GLY A 19 -8.91 9.36 -17.51
C GLY A 19 -7.53 9.34 -16.86
N GLU A 20 -7.43 10.04 -15.73
CA GLU A 20 -6.27 10.02 -14.85
C GLU A 20 -6.74 9.68 -13.43
N VAL A 21 -6.07 8.71 -12.83
CA VAL A 21 -6.23 8.36 -11.42
C VAL A 21 -4.96 8.75 -10.69
N ARG A 22 -5.11 9.47 -9.58
CA ARG A 22 -4.03 9.85 -8.67
C ARG A 22 -4.26 9.17 -7.34
N ALA A 23 -3.23 8.55 -6.79
CA ALA A 23 -3.30 7.86 -5.53
C ALA A 23 -2.09 8.23 -4.65
N ALA A 24 -2.34 8.49 -3.37
CA ALA A 24 -1.33 8.77 -2.37
C ALA A 24 -1.44 7.77 -1.22
N LEU A 25 -0.30 7.35 -0.69
CA LEU A 25 -0.19 6.50 0.49
C LEU A 25 0.79 7.13 1.46
N GLU A 26 0.38 7.29 2.72
CA GLU A 26 1.27 7.73 3.79
C GLU A 26 1.08 6.92 5.08
N ASP A 27 2.19 6.59 5.73
CA ASP A 27 2.28 5.98 7.06
C ASP A 27 3.60 6.35 7.76
N ASP A 28 3.88 5.81 8.94
CA ASP A 28 5.11 6.06 9.71
C ASP A 28 6.40 5.98 8.89
N PHE A 29 6.51 5.07 7.93
CA PHE A 29 7.75 4.76 7.21
C PHE A 29 7.74 5.19 5.74
N HIS A 30 6.57 5.37 5.15
CA HIS A 30 6.39 5.54 3.72
C HIS A 30 5.48 6.72 3.39
N HIS A 31 5.87 7.49 2.37
CA HIS A 31 5.02 8.47 1.70
C HIS A 31 5.27 8.39 0.20
N PHE A 32 4.28 7.86 -0.53
CA PHE A 32 4.35 7.62 -1.95
C PHE A 32 3.14 8.19 -2.68
N ARG A 33 3.35 8.56 -3.95
CA ARG A 33 2.29 8.88 -4.90
C ARG A 33 2.41 7.99 -6.12
N VAL A 34 1.28 7.69 -6.74
CA VAL A 34 1.18 7.05 -8.06
C VAL A 34 0.11 7.77 -8.86
N TRP A 35 0.39 8.03 -10.14
CA TRP A 35 -0.61 8.45 -11.09
C TRP A 35 -0.69 7.46 -12.25
N VAL A 36 -1.90 7.20 -12.74
CA VAL A 36 -2.18 6.30 -13.86
C VAL A 36 -3.09 7.04 -14.83
N ARG A 37 -2.66 7.18 -16.09
CA ARG A 37 -3.53 7.57 -17.19
C ARG A 37 -3.96 6.34 -17.96
N HIS A 38 -5.21 6.35 -18.38
CA HIS A 38 -5.76 5.28 -19.19
C HIS A 38 -6.50 5.84 -20.41
N ARG A 39 -6.60 5.03 -21.45
CA ARG A 39 -7.39 5.30 -22.66
C ARG A 39 -7.89 3.98 -23.23
N ALA A 40 -9.13 3.94 -23.69
CA ALA A 40 -9.73 2.76 -24.31
C ALA A 40 -9.61 1.47 -23.45
N GLY A 41 -9.65 1.61 -22.12
CA GLY A 41 -9.56 0.47 -21.20
C GLY A 41 -8.15 -0.07 -20.94
N GLU A 42 -7.10 0.67 -21.31
CA GLU A 42 -5.70 0.28 -21.09
C GLU A 42 -4.89 1.41 -20.44
N VAL A 43 -3.86 1.04 -19.68
CA VAL A 43 -2.88 1.99 -19.10
C VAL A 43 -2.07 2.62 -20.23
N SER A 44 -2.20 3.93 -20.41
CA SER A 44 -1.54 4.70 -21.46
C SER A 44 -0.32 5.48 -20.97
N ALA A 45 -0.28 5.83 -19.69
CA ALA A 45 0.89 6.37 -19.02
C ALA A 45 0.81 6.11 -17.51
N ILE A 46 1.95 6.00 -16.83
CA ILE A 46 2.02 5.75 -15.39
C ILE A 46 3.29 6.38 -14.82
N GLY A 47 3.25 6.80 -13.55
CA GLY A 47 4.41 7.24 -12.82
C GLY A 47 4.19 7.19 -11.31
N GLY A 48 5.27 7.37 -10.56
CA GLY A 48 5.22 7.45 -9.11
C GLY A 48 6.23 8.43 -8.54
N GLU A 49 6.00 8.87 -7.31
CA GLU A 49 6.87 9.75 -6.55
C GLU A 49 7.15 9.13 -5.17
N ALA A 50 8.41 9.11 -4.76
CA ALA A 50 8.85 8.71 -3.43
C ALA A 50 9.18 9.93 -2.59
N LEU A 51 8.21 10.42 -1.81
CA LEU A 51 8.33 11.66 -1.03
C LEU A 51 9.04 11.43 0.30
N ARG A 52 8.78 10.29 0.93
CA ARG A 52 9.48 9.81 2.13
C ARG A 52 9.59 8.30 2.07
N HIS A 53 10.80 7.79 2.22
CA HIS A 53 11.07 6.39 1.98
C HIS A 53 12.17 5.89 2.91
N PRO A 54 12.16 4.61 3.29
CA PRO A 54 13.08 4.08 4.30
C PRO A 54 14.51 3.92 3.79
N TYR A 55 14.73 3.79 2.48
CA TYR A 55 16.06 3.54 1.92
C TYR A 55 16.35 4.39 0.67
N SER A 56 17.61 4.71 0.44
CA SER A 56 18.08 5.59 -0.64
C SER A 56 17.74 5.09 -2.05
N LEU A 57 17.59 3.78 -2.24
CA LEU A 57 17.25 3.18 -3.53
C LEU A 57 15.73 3.02 -3.77
N CYS A 58 14.88 3.38 -2.81
CA CYS A 58 13.42 3.30 -2.99
C CYS A 58 12.90 4.13 -4.18
N PRO A 59 13.40 5.36 -4.45
CA PRO A 59 12.92 6.16 -5.59
C PRO A 59 13.09 5.48 -6.95
N GLN A 60 14.11 4.63 -7.13
CA GLN A 60 14.34 3.90 -8.38
C GLN A 60 13.25 2.86 -8.68
N ALA A 61 12.44 2.49 -7.69
CA ALA A 61 11.30 1.61 -7.90
C ALA A 61 10.16 2.29 -8.68
N CYS A 62 10.13 3.63 -8.77
CA CYS A 62 9.15 4.36 -9.57
C CYS A 62 9.27 4.00 -11.06
N ASP A 63 10.49 3.79 -11.56
CA ASP A 63 10.74 3.40 -12.96
C ASP A 63 10.20 2.00 -13.28
N GLN A 64 10.10 1.12 -12.28
CA GLN A 64 9.58 -0.23 -12.47
C GLN A 64 8.08 -0.27 -12.80
N LEU A 65 7.35 0.81 -12.48
CA LEU A 65 5.93 0.95 -12.83
C LEU A 65 5.70 1.00 -14.35
N GLN A 66 6.71 1.37 -15.15
CA GLN A 66 6.60 1.40 -16.62
C GLN A 66 6.26 0.03 -17.21
N GLN A 67 6.52 -1.07 -16.49
CA GLN A 67 6.13 -2.43 -16.91
C GLN A 67 4.59 -2.64 -16.94
N LEU A 68 3.82 -1.70 -16.38
CA LEU A 68 2.35 -1.71 -16.43
C LEU A 68 1.78 -0.96 -17.65
N LEU A 69 2.62 -0.34 -18.49
CA LEU A 69 2.14 0.28 -19.73
C LEU A 69 1.49 -0.77 -20.65
N GLY A 70 0.33 -0.43 -21.22
CA GLY A 70 -0.47 -1.34 -22.05
C GLY A 70 -1.25 -2.40 -21.25
N MET A 71 -1.14 -2.42 -19.92
CA MET A 71 -1.97 -3.29 -19.09
C MET A 71 -3.45 -2.94 -19.27
N LYS A 72 -4.28 -3.96 -19.53
CA LYS A 72 -5.74 -3.80 -19.50
C LYS A 72 -6.19 -3.43 -18.10
N LEU A 73 -7.09 -2.46 -18.02
CA LEU A 73 -7.72 -2.12 -16.76
C LEU A 73 -8.48 -3.33 -16.22
N ASP A 74 -8.32 -3.59 -14.94
CA ASP A 74 -8.91 -4.73 -14.24
C ASP A 74 -9.60 -4.22 -12.99
N ARG A 75 -10.67 -4.90 -12.55
CA ARG A 75 -11.38 -4.55 -11.31
C ARG A 75 -10.68 -5.08 -10.08
N VAL A 76 -9.75 -6.03 -10.19
CA VAL A 76 -8.99 -6.61 -9.09
C VAL A 76 -7.65 -5.87 -8.97
N ALA A 77 -7.45 -5.11 -7.90
CA ALA A 77 -6.21 -4.35 -7.70
C ALA A 77 -4.95 -5.23 -7.75
N HIS A 78 -5.03 -6.46 -7.26
CA HIS A 78 -3.90 -7.40 -7.27
C HIS A 78 -3.53 -7.93 -8.67
N SER A 79 -4.31 -7.62 -9.71
CA SER A 79 -4.04 -8.05 -11.10
C SER A 79 -2.68 -7.58 -11.64
N VAL A 80 -2.14 -6.46 -11.12
CA VAL A 80 -0.83 -5.93 -11.49
C VAL A 80 0.30 -6.95 -11.30
N THR A 81 0.17 -7.89 -10.36
CA THR A 81 1.18 -8.95 -10.13
C THR A 81 1.19 -10.03 -11.21
N ARG A 82 0.19 -10.05 -12.11
CA ARG A 82 0.17 -10.89 -13.31
C ARG A 82 0.83 -10.20 -14.51
N GLN A 83 0.95 -8.88 -14.48
CA GLN A 83 1.52 -8.07 -15.56
C GLN A 83 3.04 -7.95 -15.45
N THR A 84 3.56 -7.89 -14.23
CA THR A 84 4.99 -7.73 -13.93
C THR A 84 5.38 -8.67 -12.80
N ASP A 85 6.67 -9.03 -12.75
CA ASP A 85 7.21 -9.78 -11.63
C ASP A 85 7.23 -8.90 -10.38
N ALA A 86 6.31 -9.18 -9.45
CA ALA A 86 6.19 -8.44 -8.21
C ALA A 86 7.45 -8.48 -7.33
N SER A 87 8.32 -9.49 -7.50
CA SER A 87 9.58 -9.58 -6.78
C SER A 87 10.55 -8.47 -7.18
N HIS A 88 10.47 -7.98 -8.42
CA HIS A 88 11.27 -6.88 -8.97
C HIS A 88 10.71 -5.48 -8.64
N GLN A 89 9.58 -5.40 -7.95
CA GLN A 89 8.84 -4.16 -7.71
C GLN A 89 8.98 -3.67 -6.25
N CYS A 90 8.69 -2.38 -6.01
CA CYS A 90 8.36 -1.95 -4.66
C CYS A 90 6.92 -2.36 -4.35
N THR A 91 6.73 -3.20 -3.35
CA THR A 91 5.39 -3.69 -2.97
C THR A 91 4.41 -2.55 -2.68
N HIS A 92 4.86 -1.43 -2.12
CA HIS A 92 4.01 -0.26 -1.87
C HIS A 92 3.54 0.44 -3.15
N LEU A 93 4.47 0.72 -4.08
CA LEU A 93 4.15 1.38 -5.34
C LEU A 93 3.29 0.48 -6.24
N LEU A 94 3.60 -0.82 -6.29
CA LEU A 94 2.83 -1.78 -7.07
C LEU A 94 1.42 -1.97 -6.51
N ASP A 95 1.27 -2.15 -5.19
CA ASP A 95 -0.04 -2.23 -4.56
C ASP A 95 -0.84 -0.93 -4.85
N LEU A 96 -0.23 0.25 -4.70
CA LEU A 96 -0.88 1.54 -4.95
C LEU A 96 -1.29 1.74 -6.42
N ALA A 97 -0.46 1.32 -7.37
CA ALA A 97 -0.80 1.32 -8.79
C ALA A 97 -1.98 0.40 -9.11
N GLY A 98 -2.01 -0.79 -8.49
CA GLY A 98 -3.13 -1.72 -8.59
C GLY A 98 -4.44 -1.13 -8.09
N LEU A 99 -4.42 -0.43 -6.96
CA LEU A 99 -5.59 0.29 -6.43
C LEU A 99 -6.07 1.39 -7.38
N ALA A 100 -5.14 2.18 -7.95
CA ALA A 100 -5.46 3.23 -8.91
C ALA A 100 -6.11 2.66 -10.19
N ILE A 101 -5.55 1.56 -10.73
CA ILE A 101 -6.10 0.85 -11.90
C ILE A 101 -7.50 0.30 -11.59
N ALA A 102 -7.68 -0.34 -10.44
CA ALA A 102 -8.98 -0.86 -10.03
C ALA A 102 -10.03 0.24 -9.86
N ALA A 103 -9.66 1.40 -9.31
CA ALA A 103 -10.54 2.54 -9.16
C ALA A 103 -11.04 3.07 -10.52
N ALA A 104 -10.17 3.13 -11.54
CA ALA A 104 -10.55 3.50 -12.91
C ALA A 104 -11.62 2.57 -13.49
N THR A 105 -11.49 1.25 -13.28
CA THR A 105 -12.43 0.25 -13.81
C THR A 105 -13.77 0.22 -13.05
N ARG A 106 -13.75 0.54 -11.76
CA ARG A 106 -14.93 0.51 -10.89
C ARG A 106 -15.73 1.82 -10.89
N ASP A 107 -15.35 2.80 -11.70
CA ASP A 107 -15.94 4.14 -11.74
C ASP A 107 -15.94 4.82 -10.35
N THR A 108 -14.88 4.54 -9.57
CA THR A 108 -14.72 5.08 -8.21
C THR A 108 -14.03 6.44 -8.29
N HIS A 109 -14.80 7.53 -8.24
CA HIS A 109 -14.27 8.89 -8.33
C HIS A 109 -13.38 9.29 -7.16
N HIS A 110 -13.71 8.82 -5.95
CA HIS A 110 -12.92 9.03 -4.74
C HIS A 110 -12.97 7.75 -3.91
N ARG A 111 -11.82 7.34 -3.38
CA ARG A 111 -11.69 6.28 -2.39
C ARG A 111 -10.69 6.70 -1.32
N ARG A 112 -11.05 6.46 -0.07
CA ARG A 112 -10.15 6.63 1.06
C ARG A 112 -10.12 5.39 1.94
N TYR A 113 -8.93 4.93 2.27
CA TYR A 113 -8.69 3.90 3.27
C TYR A 113 -7.93 4.50 4.45
N ASP A 114 -8.51 4.45 5.65
CA ASP A 114 -7.82 4.76 6.90
C ASP A 114 -7.60 3.47 7.68
N ILE A 115 -6.34 3.20 8.03
CA ILE A 115 -5.93 1.97 8.69
C ILE A 115 -5.29 2.34 10.03
N ALA A 116 -5.66 1.60 11.07
CA ALA A 116 -5.08 1.74 12.40
C ALA A 116 -4.66 0.36 12.93
N VAL A 117 -3.44 0.25 13.45
CA VAL A 117 -2.95 -0.96 14.11
C VAL A 117 -2.43 -0.59 15.48
N GLY A 118 -3.09 -1.09 16.52
CA GLY A 118 -2.72 -0.81 17.90
C GLY A 118 -1.35 -1.36 18.26
N GLN A 119 -0.76 -0.82 19.32
CA GLN A 119 0.44 -1.40 19.94
C GLN A 119 0.25 -2.88 20.22
N ARG A 120 1.31 -3.66 19.99
CA ARG A 120 1.33 -5.08 20.32
C ARG A 120 1.63 -5.27 21.81
N ILE A 121 0.76 -6.00 22.50
CA ILE A 121 0.92 -6.40 23.91
C ILE A 121 0.82 -7.92 23.93
N ASP A 122 1.84 -8.61 24.46
CA ASP A 122 1.94 -10.08 24.44
C ASP A 122 1.70 -10.68 23.04
N GLN A 123 2.34 -10.04 22.04
CA GLN A 123 2.20 -10.34 20.61
C GLN A 123 0.79 -10.10 20.02
N ARG A 124 -0.17 -9.60 20.81
CA ARG A 124 -1.54 -9.33 20.37
C ARG A 124 -1.76 -7.88 20.00
N THR A 125 -2.56 -7.64 18.97
CA THR A 125 -3.02 -6.31 18.56
C THR A 125 -4.40 -6.38 17.93
N ARG A 126 -5.05 -5.21 17.84
CA ARG A 126 -6.24 -4.98 17.00
C ARG A 126 -5.84 -4.13 15.79
N ALA A 127 -6.21 -4.61 14.61
CA ALA A 127 -6.01 -3.91 13.34
C ALA A 127 -7.38 -3.57 12.74
N THR A 128 -7.61 -2.32 12.36
CA THR A 128 -8.86 -1.88 11.75
C THR A 128 -8.62 -1.17 10.42
N LEU A 129 -9.59 -1.26 9.52
CA LEU A 129 -9.62 -0.51 8.28
C LEU A 129 -11.01 0.11 8.10
N ARG A 130 -11.02 1.42 7.88
CA ARG A 130 -12.18 2.18 7.44
C ARG A 130 -12.05 2.49 5.95
N ARG A 131 -13.13 2.33 5.21
CA ARG A 131 -13.24 2.67 3.79
C ARG A 131 -14.28 3.77 3.64
N ASP A 132 -13.87 4.90 3.09
CA ASP A 132 -14.72 6.09 2.92
C ASP A 132 -15.41 6.49 4.23
N HIS A 133 -14.63 6.46 5.32
CA HIS A 133 -15.06 6.69 6.69
C HIS A 133 -15.89 5.58 7.35
N ASP A 134 -16.37 4.55 6.66
CA ASP A 134 -17.09 3.45 7.30
C ASP A 134 -16.15 2.33 7.76
N GLU A 135 -16.31 1.82 8.99
CA GLU A 135 -15.52 0.66 9.45
C GLU A 135 -15.89 -0.58 8.62
N LEU A 136 -14.90 -1.12 7.91
CA LEU A 136 -15.07 -2.26 7.00
C LEU A 136 -14.46 -3.54 7.57
N LEU A 137 -13.30 -3.43 8.22
CA LEU A 137 -12.58 -4.56 8.81
C LEU A 137 -12.08 -4.22 10.21
N SER A 138 -12.15 -5.22 11.09
CA SER A 138 -11.56 -5.19 12.43
C SER A 138 -11.05 -6.58 12.77
N TRP A 139 -9.74 -6.74 12.92
CA TRP A 139 -9.09 -8.01 13.22
C TRP A 139 -8.44 -8.02 14.60
N ALA A 140 -8.61 -9.13 15.31
CA ALA A 140 -7.75 -9.52 16.42
C ALA A 140 -6.59 -10.38 15.87
N VAL A 141 -5.36 -10.05 16.24
CA VAL A 141 -4.15 -10.66 15.67
C VAL A 141 -3.20 -11.07 16.78
N LYS A 142 -2.70 -12.30 16.75
CA LYS A 142 -1.60 -12.78 17.61
C LYS A 142 -0.39 -13.15 16.77
N GLY A 143 0.71 -12.43 16.93
CA GLY A 143 1.87 -12.52 16.05
C GLY A 143 1.45 -12.18 14.62
N THR A 144 1.43 -13.19 13.75
CA THR A 144 0.99 -13.09 12.35
C THR A 144 -0.28 -13.89 12.06
N VAL A 145 -0.93 -14.49 13.06
CA VAL A 145 -2.16 -15.27 12.89
C VAL A 145 -3.36 -14.44 13.31
N LEU A 146 -4.41 -14.45 12.50
CA LEU A 146 -5.68 -13.81 12.82
C LEU A 146 -6.45 -14.68 13.83
N GLU A 147 -6.72 -14.14 15.02
CA GLU A 147 -7.59 -14.79 16.02
C GLU A 147 -9.08 -14.60 15.66
N GLY A 148 -9.41 -13.56 14.87
CA GLY A 148 -10.74 -13.40 14.28
C GLY A 148 -11.03 -11.97 13.83
N PRO A 149 -12.29 -11.69 13.44
CA PRO A 149 -13.43 -12.61 13.40
C PRO A 149 -13.39 -13.57 12.21
N SER A 150 -14.30 -14.58 12.20
CA SER A 150 -14.63 -15.35 10.99
C SER A 150 -15.04 -14.41 9.84
N PRO A 151 -14.68 -14.68 8.57
CA PRO A 151 -14.01 -15.88 8.06
C PRO A 151 -12.48 -15.85 8.15
N TYR A 152 -11.89 -14.88 8.85
CA TYR A 152 -10.44 -14.67 8.87
C TYR A 152 -9.67 -15.50 9.91
N THR A 153 -10.37 -16.07 10.90
CA THR A 153 -9.77 -16.84 12.00
C THR A 153 -8.85 -17.95 11.48
N GLY A 154 -7.64 -18.03 12.03
CA GLY A 154 -6.62 -19.04 11.70
C GLY A 154 -5.75 -18.69 10.49
N ILE A 155 -6.05 -17.63 9.75
CA ILE A 155 -5.25 -17.22 8.59
C ILE A 155 -3.93 -16.59 9.03
N ASN A 156 -2.83 -17.05 8.44
CA ASN A 156 -1.51 -16.46 8.62
C ASN A 156 -1.30 -15.30 7.62
N LEU A 157 -0.99 -14.11 8.15
CA LEU A 157 -0.72 -12.92 7.35
C LEU A 157 0.51 -13.05 6.44
N ARG A 158 1.48 -13.92 6.73
CA ARG A 158 2.68 -14.09 5.89
C ARG A 158 2.49 -15.12 4.78
N GLU A 159 1.61 -16.09 4.96
CA GLU A 159 1.55 -17.29 4.14
C GLU A 159 0.13 -17.57 3.64
N GLY A 160 -0.03 -17.71 2.32
CA GLY A 160 -1.30 -18.14 1.71
C GLY A 160 -2.45 -17.13 1.74
N MET A 161 -2.41 -16.10 2.60
CA MET A 161 -3.51 -15.14 2.74
C MET A 161 -3.87 -14.41 1.44
N ALA A 162 -2.89 -14.03 0.62
CA ALA A 162 -3.17 -13.36 -0.65
C ALA A 162 -4.01 -14.25 -1.58
N ARG A 163 -3.61 -15.51 -1.72
CA ARG A 163 -4.36 -16.50 -2.50
C ARG A 163 -5.76 -16.71 -1.93
N TRP A 164 -5.86 -16.94 -0.61
CA TRP A 164 -7.14 -17.14 0.06
C TRP A 164 -8.10 -15.95 -0.16
N ALA A 165 -7.63 -14.72 0.06
CA ALA A 165 -8.45 -13.54 -0.06
C ALA A 165 -9.01 -13.40 -1.48
N LEU A 166 -8.16 -13.60 -2.49
CA LEU A 166 -8.54 -13.51 -3.90
C LEU A 166 -9.45 -14.66 -4.37
N SER A 167 -9.42 -15.82 -3.71
CA SER A 167 -10.27 -16.96 -4.06
C SER A 167 -11.60 -17.00 -3.30
N THR A 168 -11.72 -16.27 -2.19
CA THR A 168 -12.83 -16.46 -1.23
C THR A 168 -13.63 -15.18 -0.99
N LEU A 169 -13.03 -14.00 -1.16
CA LEU A 169 -13.67 -12.72 -0.92
C LEU A 169 -14.09 -12.07 -2.25
N SER A 170 -15.02 -11.12 -2.18
CA SER A 170 -15.28 -10.23 -3.31
C SER A 170 -14.05 -9.37 -3.63
N GLU A 171 -13.95 -8.88 -4.86
CA GLU A 171 -12.79 -8.10 -5.35
C GLU A 171 -12.41 -6.94 -4.39
N GLU A 172 -13.40 -6.16 -3.95
CA GLU A 172 -13.20 -5.03 -3.04
C GLU A 172 -12.88 -5.48 -1.60
N MET A 173 -13.42 -6.60 -1.14
CA MET A 173 -13.14 -7.11 0.20
C MET A 173 -11.74 -7.76 0.25
N ALA A 174 -11.32 -8.44 -0.81
CA ALA A 174 -9.97 -8.95 -0.96
C ALA A 174 -8.95 -7.78 -0.97
N GLU A 175 -9.25 -6.72 -1.71
CA GLU A 175 -8.44 -5.49 -1.72
C GLU A 175 -8.28 -4.89 -0.31
N ALA A 176 -9.37 -4.66 0.41
CA ALA A 176 -9.34 -4.14 1.77
C ALA A 176 -8.57 -5.08 2.72
N ALA A 177 -8.77 -6.39 2.63
CA ALA A 177 -8.07 -7.37 3.44
C ALA A 177 -6.55 -7.35 3.16
N LEU A 178 -6.13 -7.25 1.89
CA LEU A 178 -4.71 -7.20 1.56
C LEU A 178 -4.03 -5.89 1.98
N LEU A 179 -4.76 -4.77 1.95
CA LEU A 179 -4.31 -3.51 2.54
C LEU A 179 -4.12 -3.62 4.07
N LEU A 180 -5.11 -4.14 4.79
CA LEU A 180 -5.03 -4.30 6.25
C LEU A 180 -3.92 -5.29 6.65
N ARG A 181 -3.76 -6.38 5.90
CA ARG A 181 -2.66 -7.34 6.04
C ARG A 181 -1.31 -6.64 5.95
N ARG A 182 -1.09 -5.85 4.90
CA ARG A 182 0.17 -5.13 4.65
C ARG A 182 0.51 -4.23 5.84
N CYS A 183 -0.45 -3.44 6.30
CA CYS A 183 -0.27 -2.53 7.44
C CYS A 183 -0.01 -3.26 8.75
N THR A 184 -0.72 -4.37 8.98
CA THR A 184 -0.52 -5.19 10.18
C THR A 184 0.90 -5.74 10.27
N LEU A 185 1.50 -6.13 9.14
CA LEU A 185 2.89 -6.60 9.08
C LEU A 185 3.89 -5.44 9.20
N ILE A 186 3.64 -4.31 8.54
CA ILE A 186 4.52 -3.13 8.56
C ILE A 186 4.58 -2.48 9.94
N SER A 187 3.45 -2.44 10.65
CA SER A 187 3.38 -1.89 12.02
C SER A 187 4.37 -2.54 13.00
N MET A 188 4.83 -3.77 12.72
CA MET A 188 5.86 -4.45 13.51
C MET A 188 7.19 -3.68 13.52
N GLY A 189 7.45 -2.87 12.49
CA GLY A 189 8.63 -2.00 12.41
C GLY A 189 8.74 -1.01 13.57
N ARG A 190 7.62 -0.63 14.20
CA ARG A 190 7.60 0.32 15.34
C ARG A 190 8.24 -0.23 16.61
N ALA A 191 8.49 -1.56 16.67
CA ALA A 191 9.22 -2.18 17.77
C ALA A 191 10.74 -1.97 17.68
N TYR A 192 11.25 -1.37 16.60
CA TYR A 192 12.68 -1.26 16.33
C TYR A 192 13.09 0.19 16.09
N ASN A 193 14.30 0.54 16.52
CA ASN A 193 14.97 1.76 16.08
C ASN A 193 15.55 1.55 14.68
N LEU A 194 14.75 1.80 13.64
CA LEU A 194 15.15 1.54 12.26
C LEU A 194 16.34 2.39 11.79
N ASP A 195 16.65 3.49 12.47
CA ASP A 195 17.77 4.38 12.13
C ASP A 195 19.15 3.83 12.56
N GLU A 196 19.17 2.77 13.36
CA GLU A 196 20.38 1.99 13.63
C GLU A 196 20.82 1.14 12.43
N GLN A 197 19.92 0.90 11.47
CA GLN A 197 20.27 0.21 10.24
C GLN A 197 21.16 1.10 9.37
N VAL A 198 22.19 0.51 8.77
CA VAL A 198 23.03 1.20 7.77
C VAL A 198 22.44 1.00 6.37
N HIS A 199 22.06 -0.23 6.05
CA HIS A 199 21.53 -0.64 4.76
C HIS A 199 20.22 -1.41 4.93
N ALA A 200 19.50 -1.61 3.82
CA ALA A 200 18.34 -2.47 3.80
C ALA A 200 18.70 -3.92 4.11
N VAL A 201 17.81 -4.62 4.82
CA VAL A 201 17.93 -6.07 5.03
C VAL A 201 17.69 -6.80 3.71
N ASN A 202 18.57 -7.75 3.36
CA ASN A 202 18.39 -8.63 2.21
C ASN A 202 17.31 -9.69 2.51
N SER A 203 16.05 -9.32 2.28
CA SER A 203 14.87 -10.16 2.54
C SER A 203 14.10 -10.52 1.27
N GLY A 204 14.36 -9.82 0.15
CA GLY A 204 13.60 -9.92 -1.08
C GLY A 204 12.15 -9.41 -0.99
N LEU A 205 11.73 -8.77 0.12
CA LEU A 205 10.33 -8.38 0.33
C LEU A 205 9.91 -7.10 -0.42
N CYS A 206 10.87 -6.31 -0.92
CA CYS A 206 10.63 -5.15 -1.78
C CYS A 206 11.87 -4.80 -2.61
N TYR A 207 11.71 -3.88 -3.56
CA TYR A 207 12.76 -3.36 -4.44
C TYR A 207 14.12 -3.16 -3.75
N SER A 208 14.17 -2.34 -2.69
CA SER A 208 15.43 -2.03 -2.00
C SER A 208 15.98 -3.17 -1.15
N GLN A 209 15.20 -4.24 -0.91
CA GLN A 209 15.59 -5.39 -0.10
C GLN A 209 15.99 -6.61 -0.94
N GLN A 210 16.08 -6.46 -2.27
CA GLN A 210 16.59 -7.50 -3.18
C GLN A 210 18.10 -7.69 -3.01
N SER A 211 18.59 -8.90 -3.27
CA SER A 211 20.00 -9.29 -3.09
C SER A 211 20.98 -8.34 -3.76
N GLU A 212 20.65 -7.87 -4.96
CA GLU A 212 21.55 -7.03 -5.77
C GLU A 212 21.60 -5.57 -5.28
N ARG A 213 20.65 -5.16 -4.41
CA ARG A 213 20.46 -3.77 -3.99
C ARG A 213 20.58 -3.56 -2.49
N ALA A 214 20.24 -4.55 -1.68
CA ALA A 214 20.08 -4.42 -0.23
C ALA A 214 21.31 -3.80 0.42
N GLU A 215 22.50 -4.28 0.06
CA GLU A 215 23.78 -3.81 0.59
C GLU A 215 24.17 -2.39 0.15
N GLN A 216 23.52 -1.83 -0.87
CA GLN A 216 23.75 -0.46 -1.37
C GLN A 216 22.62 0.50 -0.97
N ALA A 217 21.49 -0.03 -0.51
CA ALA A 217 20.32 0.72 -0.13
C ALA A 217 20.48 1.32 1.28
N LEU A 218 21.14 2.47 1.37
CA LEU A 218 21.38 3.19 2.62
C LEU A 218 20.07 3.56 3.32
N ARG A 219 20.04 3.41 4.65
CA ARG A 219 18.93 3.86 5.51
C ARG A 219 18.79 5.38 5.44
N MET A 220 17.58 5.85 5.19
CA MET A 220 17.24 7.27 5.32
C MET A 220 16.99 7.59 6.80
N LYS A 221 18.03 8.04 7.52
CA LYS A 221 17.90 8.40 8.94
C LYS A 221 16.94 9.57 9.13
N GLY A 222 16.10 9.51 10.16
CA GLY A 222 15.06 10.49 10.45
C GLY A 222 13.83 10.39 9.54
N SER A 223 13.73 9.38 8.66
CA SER A 223 12.59 9.25 7.75
C SER A 223 11.35 8.61 8.39
N THR A 224 11.47 8.04 9.58
CA THR A 224 10.33 7.49 10.33
C THR A 224 9.64 8.62 11.09
N LEU A 225 8.35 8.82 10.84
CA LEU A 225 7.51 9.78 11.54
C LEU A 225 6.48 9.04 12.40
N ASP A 226 6.04 9.65 13.51
CA ASP A 226 5.00 9.08 14.37
C ASP A 226 3.69 9.86 14.19
N PHE A 227 2.64 9.17 13.75
CA PHE A 227 1.30 9.73 13.54
C PHE A 227 0.29 9.26 14.59
N SER A 228 0.74 8.64 15.70
CA SER A 228 -0.15 8.07 16.73
C SER A 228 -1.19 9.06 17.25
N ASP A 229 -0.78 10.32 17.47
CA ASP A 229 -1.62 11.34 18.10
C ASP A 229 -2.31 12.28 17.09
N ASP A 230 -1.85 12.29 15.83
CA ASP A 230 -2.41 13.14 14.77
C ASP A 230 -2.44 12.45 13.39
N PRO A 231 -3.31 11.45 13.20
CA PRO A 231 -3.48 10.78 11.91
C PRO A 231 -4.15 11.68 10.85
N SER A 232 -4.55 12.91 11.20
CA SER A 232 -5.10 13.86 10.23
C SER A 232 -4.04 14.39 9.27
N GLN A 233 -2.76 14.40 9.69
CA GLN A 233 -1.63 14.85 8.87
C GLN A 233 -1.32 13.92 7.69
N LEU A 234 -1.71 12.64 7.77
CA LEU A 234 -1.48 11.68 6.70
C LEU A 234 -2.15 12.13 5.40
N CYS A 235 -1.35 12.21 4.34
CA CYS A 235 -1.74 12.71 3.01
C CYS A 235 -2.26 14.16 2.99
N ALA A 236 -2.07 14.95 4.06
CA ALA A 236 -2.55 16.34 4.10
C ALA A 236 -1.85 17.23 3.05
N LYS A 237 -0.56 16.96 2.80
CA LYS A 237 0.23 17.65 1.77
C LYS A 237 -0.07 17.18 0.35
N ASP A 238 -0.84 16.11 0.20
CA ASP A 238 -1.19 15.55 -1.11
C ASP A 238 -2.49 16.11 -1.67
N GLN A 239 -3.31 16.78 -0.86
CA GLN A 239 -4.66 17.21 -1.25
C GLN A 239 -4.65 18.04 -2.54
N GLN A 240 -3.76 19.03 -2.64
CA GLN A 240 -3.64 19.84 -3.85
C GLN A 240 -3.26 18.99 -5.07
N TRP A 241 -2.35 18.03 -4.89
CA TRP A 241 -1.89 17.15 -5.97
C TRP A 241 -2.94 16.12 -6.39
N LEU A 242 -3.68 15.55 -5.45
CA LEU A 242 -4.74 14.56 -5.69
C LEU A 242 -5.89 15.15 -6.52
N TRP A 243 -6.27 16.39 -6.21
CA TRP A 243 -7.41 17.08 -6.85
C TRP A 243 -7.03 17.95 -8.04
N GLN A 244 -5.74 18.02 -8.39
CA GLN A 244 -5.29 18.76 -9.55
C GLN A 244 -5.85 18.09 -10.82
N ARG A 245 -6.66 18.85 -11.57
CA ARG A 245 -7.12 18.45 -12.90
C ARG A 245 -6.04 18.72 -13.94
N LEU A 246 -5.95 17.85 -14.94
CA LEU A 246 -5.17 18.07 -16.15
C LEU A 246 -5.76 19.21 -16.98
#